data_AF-A0A7J2YJ95-F1
#
_entry.id   AF-A0A7J2YJ95-F1
#
_cell.length_a   1.000
_cell.length_b   1.000
_cell.length_c   1.000
_cell.angle_alpha   90.00
_cell.angle_beta   90.00
_cell.angle_gamma   90.00
#
_symmetry.space_group_name_H-M   'P 1'
#
loop_
_entity.id
_entity.type
_entity.pdbx_description
1 polymer ?
#
loop_
_entity_poly.entity_id
_entity_poly.type
_entity_poly.pdbx_seq_one_letter_code
_entity_poly.pdbx_strand_id
1 'polypeptide(L)' 'GGPGVDKYKIEEIAKERQIPLYAFVIYESIVEAITPMREAIAKAADTVVEKVKSVLLEKVPAGSTAIVAGIGNTVGIG' A
#
# COMPACT_ATOMS: atom_id res chain seq x y z
N GLY A 1 -12.89 -2.93 16.38
CA GLY A 1 -12.23 -3.49 15.20
C GLY A 1 -12.33 -4.99 15.28
N GLY A 2 -13.12 -5.58 14.40
CA GLY A 2 -12.99 -7.00 14.04
C GLY A 2 -12.34 -7.07 12.64
N PRO A 3 -11.78 -8.21 12.24
CA PRO A 3 -11.25 -8.39 10.89
C PRO A 3 -12.29 -7.94 9.84
N GLY A 4 -11.95 -6.94 9.02
CA GLY A 4 -12.82 -6.39 7.98
C GLY A 4 -13.72 -5.22 8.38
N VAL A 5 -13.98 -4.98 9.67
CA VAL A 5 -14.82 -3.85 10.12
C VAL A 5 -14.14 -2.51 9.85
N ASP A 6 -12.84 -2.42 10.11
CA ASP A 6 -12.10 -1.16 9.95
C ASP A 6 -11.86 -0.86 8.47
N LYS A 7 -11.56 -1.88 7.65
CA LYS A 7 -11.49 -1.77 6.19
C LYS A 7 -12.82 -1.27 5.61
N TYR A 8 -13.93 -1.90 6.01
CA TYR A 8 -15.26 -1.53 5.52
C TYR A 8 -15.58 -0.07 5.83
N LYS A 9 -15.32 0.39 7.07
CA LYS A 9 -15.54 1.79 7.45
C LYS A 9 -14.68 2.76 6.64
N ILE A 10 -13.43 2.42 6.37
CA ILE A 10 -12.54 3.24 5.53
C ILE A 10 -13.09 3.33 4.11
N GLU A 11 -13.49 2.19 3.52
CA GLU A 11 -14.04 2.12 2.16
C GLU A 11 -15.39 2.85 2.05
N GLU A 12 -16.25 2.72 3.06
CA GLU A 12 -17.55 3.39 3.13
C GLU A 12 -17.39 4.92 3.18
N ILE A 13 -16.61 5.43 4.13
CA ILE A 13 -16.36 6.87 4.28
C ILE A 13 -15.65 7.44 3.04
N ALA A 14 -14.68 6.71 2.48
CA ALA A 14 -14.00 7.15 1.27
C ALA A 14 -14.96 7.22 0.08
N LYS A 15 -15.86 6.24 -0.06
CA LYS A 15 -16.90 6.24 -1.09
C LYS A 15 -17.88 7.40 -0.93
N GLU A 16 -18.37 7.63 0.28
CA GLU A 16 -19.27 8.77 0.58
C GLU A 16 -18.62 10.12 0.24
N ARG A 17 -17.32 10.26 0.51
CA ARG A 17 -16.54 11.47 0.24
C ARG A 17 -15.94 11.53 -1.16
N GLN A 18 -16.21 10.53 -2.00
CA GLN A 18 -15.63 10.40 -3.35
C GLN A 18 -14.10 10.45 -3.38
N ILE A 19 -13.45 9.95 -2.32
CA ILE A 19 -12.00 9.86 -2.22
C ILE A 19 -11.56 8.55 -2.88
N PRO A 20 -10.77 8.58 -3.96
CA PRO A 20 -10.25 7.37 -4.57
C PRO A 20 -9.24 6.70 -3.63
N LEU A 21 -9.39 5.39 -3.41
CA LEU A 21 -8.47 4.59 -2.62
C LEU A 21 -7.61 3.72 -3.53
N TYR A 22 -6.30 3.72 -3.27
CA TYR A 22 -5.33 2.87 -3.94
C TYR A 22 -4.58 2.05 -2.89
N ALA A 23 -4.41 0.75 -3.15
CA ALA A 23 -3.67 -0.15 -2.27
C ALA A 23 -2.55 -0.85 -3.06
N PHE A 24 -1.35 -0.87 -2.49
CA PHE A 24 -0.21 -1.60 -3.01
C PHE A 24 0.17 -2.67 -2.00
N VAL A 25 0.29 -3.90 -2.47
CA VAL A 25 0.59 -5.06 -1.62
C VAL A 25 1.75 -5.80 -2.24
N ILE A 26 2.80 -6.01 -1.44
CA ILE A 26 3.87 -6.97 -1.74
C ILE A 26 3.50 -8.24 -1.00
N TYR A 27 3.24 -9.31 -1.73
CA TYR A 27 2.85 -10.59 -1.17
C TYR A 27 4.07 -11.51 -1.08
N GLU A 28 4.28 -12.10 0.08
CA GLU A 28 5.24 -13.17 0.32
C GLU A 28 4.45 -14.41 0.77
N SER A 29 4.65 -15.53 0.09
CA SER A 29 4.04 -16.80 0.49
C SER A 29 4.74 -17.39 1.72
N ILE A 30 4.06 -18.28 2.44
CA ILE A 30 4.63 -18.96 3.62
C ILE A 30 5.92 -19.71 3.25
N VAL A 31 5.96 -20.33 2.07
CA VAL A 31 7.14 -21.06 1.59
C VAL A 31 8.32 -20.10 1.37
N GLU A 32 8.06 -18.92 0.80
CA GLU A 32 9.09 -17.90 0.59
C GLU A 32 9.59 -17.31 1.91
N ALA A 33 8.72 -17.18 2.92
CA ALA A 33 9.09 -16.66 4.24
C ALA A 33 9.98 -17.62 5.06
N ILE A 34 9.88 -18.93 4.83
CA ILE A 34 10.69 -19.95 5.53
C ILE A 34 11.91 -20.41 4.73
N THR A 35 12.10 -19.88 3.52
CA THR A 35 13.26 -20.16 2.66
C THR A 35 14.04 -18.86 2.42
N PRO A 36 15.24 -18.91 1.81
CA PRO A 36 15.90 -17.69 1.40
C PRO A 36 14.99 -16.83 0.52
N MET A 37 14.81 -15.57 0.92
CA MET A 37 13.93 -14.63 0.23
C MET A 37 14.33 -14.49 -1.23
N ARG A 38 13.33 -14.54 -2.12
CA ARG A 38 13.55 -14.35 -3.56
C ARG A 38 13.94 -12.90 -3.83
N GLU A 39 14.89 -12.71 -4.76
CA GLU A 39 15.33 -11.39 -5.19
C GLU A 39 14.16 -10.50 -5.66
N ALA A 40 13.16 -11.08 -6.30
CA ALA A 40 11.95 -10.37 -6.73
C ALA A 40 11.17 -9.75 -5.56
N ILE A 41 11.11 -10.43 -4.40
CA ILE A 41 10.43 -9.92 -3.19
C ILE A 41 11.31 -8.86 -2.53
N ALA A 42 12.61 -9.13 -2.41
CA ALA A 42 13.58 -8.19 -1.84
C ALA A 42 13.60 -6.84 -2.59
N LYS A 43 13.48 -6.87 -3.92
CA LYS A 43 13.46 -5.68 -4.79
C LYS A 43 12.05 -5.13 -5.06
N ALA A 44 11.00 -5.77 -4.56
CA ALA A 44 9.62 -5.35 -4.81
C ALA A 44 9.35 -3.95 -4.21
N ALA A 45 9.95 -3.64 -3.07
CA ALA A 45 9.79 -2.34 -2.41
C ALA A 45 10.18 -1.17 -3.31
N ASP A 46 11.35 -1.23 -3.93
CA ASP A 46 11.84 -0.19 -4.86
C ASP A 46 10.88 -0.01 -6.04
N THR A 47 10.41 -1.13 -6.60
CA THR A 47 9.48 -1.13 -7.72
C THR A 47 8.14 -0.51 -7.33
N VAL A 48 7.63 -0.82 -6.13
CA VAL A 48 6.36 -0.27 -5.63
C VAL A 48 6.48 1.21 -5.36
N VAL A 49 7.61 1.69 -4.81
CA VAL A 49 7.84 3.12 -4.57
C VAL A 49 7.74 3.91 -5.87
N GLU A 50 8.38 3.46 -6.96
CA GLU A 50 8.29 4.12 -8.25
C GLU A 50 6.87 4.09 -8.83
N LYS A 51 6.13 2.99 -8.59
CA LYS A 51 4.72 2.90 -9.01
C LYS A 51 3.83 3.86 -8.22
N VAL A 52 4.03 4.00 -6.91
CA VAL A 52 3.31 4.95 -6.06
C VAL A 52 3.57 6.38 -6.53
N LYS A 53 4.84 6.74 -6.77
CA LYS A 53 5.19 8.08 -7.33
C LYS A 53 4.48 8.34 -8.65
N SER A 54 4.47 7.36 -9.55
CA SER A 54 3.80 7.48 -10.85
C SER A 54 2.29 7.70 -10.70
N VAL A 55 1.64 6.95 -9.80
CA VAL A 55 0.19 7.11 -9.53
C VAL A 55 -0.12 8.46 -8.90
N LEU A 56 0.73 8.95 -7.98
CA LEU A 56 0.56 10.28 -7.40
C LEU A 56 0.64 11.36 -8.50
N LEU A 57 1.64 11.30 -9.38
CA LEU A 57 1.79 12.28 -10.47
C LEU A 57 0.62 12.24 -11.47
N GLU A 58 0.05 11.06 -11.73
CA GLU A 58 -1.04 10.90 -12.69
C GLU A 58 -2.42 11.24 -12.10
N LYS A 59 -2.65 10.90 -10.82
CA LYS A 59 -3.99 10.92 -10.21
C LYS A 59 -4.22 12.08 -9.24
N VAL A 60 -3.18 12.79 -8.82
CA VAL A 60 -3.27 13.90 -7.85
C VAL A 60 -3.10 15.22 -8.60
N PRO A 61 -4.18 15.98 -8.82
CA PRO A 61 -4.10 17.29 -9.49
C PRO A 61 -3.18 18.26 -8.76
N ALA A 62 -2.58 19.18 -9.51
CA ALA A 62 -1.80 20.27 -8.92
C ALA A 62 -2.66 21.07 -7.91
N GLY A 63 -2.12 21.27 -6.71
CA GLY A 63 -2.82 21.97 -5.61
C GLY A 63 -3.75 21.08 -4.76
N SER A 64 -3.87 19.79 -5.07
CA SER A 64 -4.58 18.82 -4.22
C SER A 64 -3.64 18.15 -3.21
N THR A 65 -4.23 17.52 -2.18
CA THR A 65 -3.48 16.84 -1.12
C THR A 65 -3.65 15.33 -1.25
N ALA A 66 -2.54 14.60 -1.21
CA ALA A 66 -2.53 13.14 -1.12
C ALA A 66 -2.01 12.70 0.25
N ILE A 67 -2.61 11.65 0.82
CA ILE A 67 -2.18 11.03 2.07
C ILE A 67 -1.64 9.65 1.73
N VAL A 68 -0.38 9.39 2.11
CA VAL A 68 0.24 8.07 1.99
C VAL A 68 0.37 7.49 3.40
N ALA A 69 -0.28 6.36 3.65
CA ALA A 69 -0.23 5.67 4.94
C ALA A 69 0.43 4.31 4.79
N GLY A 70 1.51 4.08 5.53
CA GLY A 70 2.14 2.78 5.67
C GLY A 70 1.43 1.93 6.72
N ILE A 71 1.06 0.69 6.37
CA ILE A 71 0.40 -0.25 7.29
C ILE A 71 1.35 -1.43 7.55
N GLY A 72 1.62 -1.75 8.82
CA GLY A 72 2.49 -2.86 9.25
C GLY A 72 3.92 -2.43 9.66
N ASN A 73 4.89 -3.33 9.56
CA ASN A 73 6.33 -3.06 9.77
C ASN A 73 6.91 -2.28 8.57
N THR A 74 6.30 -1.14 8.24
CA THR A 74 6.61 -0.34 7.05
C THR A 74 7.95 0.40 7.14
N VAL A 75 8.62 0.32 8.29
CA VAL A 75 9.93 0.96 8.58
C VAL A 75 11.09 -0.03 8.44
N GLY A 76 10.81 -1.33 8.21
CA GLY A 76 11.82 -2.38 8.32
C GLY A 76 12.20 -2.63 9.78
N ILE A 77 12.59 -3.86 10.09
CA ILE A 77 13.38 -4.10 11.29
C ILE A 77 14.76 -3.54 10.97
N GLY A 78 15.12 -2.44 11.62
CA GLY A 78 16.49 -1.91 11.63
C GLY A 78 17.40 -2.77 12.50
#